data_AF-A0A7Y2HYS4-F1
#
_entry.id   AF-A0A7Y2HYS4-F1
#
_cell.length_a   1.000
_cell.length_b   1.000
_cell.length_c   1.000
_cell.angle_alpha   90.00
_cell.angle_beta   90.00
_cell.angle_gamma   90.00
#
_symmetry.space_group_name_H-M   'P 1'
#
loop_
_entity.id
_entity.type
_entity.pdbx_description
1 polymer ?
#
loop_
_entity_poly.entity_id
_entity_poly.type
_entity_poly.pdbx_seq_one_letter_code
_entity_poly.pdbx_strand_id
1 'polypeptide(L)'
;MFIPLRTNRPPRRRPLVTEGLIILNLLVYLSALVGEALGRIDRSAFASWGHLSRGEFEPFQLITYQFLHDPRGIGHLAFNMLFLWVFGCAVEDRLGRLSFLMFYLIGGAVAGIAHIALQPSPVIGASGSIAGLTGAFLALFPRSRIQVLLIFFIIGVYSIPALWFIGFFFLLDVLRQTGSLFGGSSDRVAYIAHIAGYLYGFFLAFLLLATSIVKREEFDVFYLFRQWRRRTAYRSVAKQQTGGAWESASADSTKQRKKTTRAAPLNEQQSQEATIRSEITRLLTAHDLPAAANRYRALLDLNASGVMPPDRQLDLANQFQAEDDTEMAARAYELFLGASPRHPAAAEVRLMLALLCVRKLGQKPRGVELIRVAQPRLTDPAQRELAAALLEEAGAPGVEPPS
;
A
#
# COMPACT_ATOMS: atom_id res chain seq x y z
N MET A 1 -8.42 -11.96 -22.72
CA MET A 1 -8.57 -12.51 -21.36
C MET A 1 -7.52 -11.87 -20.46
N PHE A 2 -7.86 -11.46 -19.23
CA PHE A 2 -6.92 -10.96 -18.22
C PHE A 2 -6.61 -12.10 -17.24
N ILE A 3 -5.45 -12.72 -17.35
CA ILE A 3 -5.09 -13.90 -16.56
C ILE A 3 -4.00 -13.51 -15.56
N PRO A 4 -4.29 -13.45 -14.25
CA PRO A 4 -3.26 -13.19 -13.27
C PRO A 4 -2.34 -14.42 -13.16
N LEU A 5 -1.03 -14.21 -13.30
CA LEU A 5 -0.03 -15.29 -13.26
C LEU A 5 0.64 -15.39 -11.90
N ARG A 6 1.05 -14.25 -11.33
CA ARG A 6 1.70 -14.16 -10.02
C ARG A 6 1.72 -12.72 -9.51
N THR A 7 1.96 -12.56 -8.22
CA THR A 7 2.26 -11.26 -7.62
C THR A 7 3.77 -11.10 -7.43
N ASN A 8 4.26 -9.87 -7.31
CA ASN A 8 5.66 -9.61 -6.95
C ASN A 8 5.96 -9.77 -5.45
N ARG A 9 5.08 -10.45 -4.70
CA ARG A 9 5.27 -10.76 -3.27
C ARG A 9 5.44 -12.26 -3.09
N PRO A 10 6.68 -12.77 -3.06
CA PRO A 10 6.91 -14.18 -2.77
C PRO A 10 6.44 -14.49 -1.34
N PRO A 11 5.76 -15.63 -1.09
CA PRO A 11 5.36 -16.02 0.25
C PRO A 11 6.59 -16.39 1.08
N ARG A 12 6.66 -15.92 2.34
CA ARG A 12 7.77 -16.25 3.25
C ARG A 12 7.64 -17.65 3.87
N ARG A 13 6.42 -18.18 3.90
CA ARG A 13 6.07 -19.51 4.44
C ARG A 13 5.32 -20.32 3.40
N ARG A 14 5.36 -21.65 3.49
CA ARG A 14 4.52 -22.51 2.66
C ARG A 14 3.03 -22.25 2.92
N PRO A 15 2.22 -22.00 1.87
CA PRO A 15 0.81 -21.64 1.97
C PRO A 15 -0.08 -22.88 2.09
N LEU A 16 0.04 -23.61 3.20
CA LEU A 16 -0.63 -24.90 3.41
C LEU A 16 -2.16 -24.81 3.33
N VAL A 17 -2.75 -23.70 3.79
CA VAL A 17 -4.21 -23.55 3.77
C VAL A 17 -4.69 -23.25 2.36
N THR A 18 -3.99 -22.39 1.63
CA THR A 18 -4.27 -22.11 0.22
C THR A 18 -4.18 -23.40 -0.61
N GLU A 19 -3.10 -24.17 -0.43
CA GLU A 19 -2.92 -25.49 -1.07
C GLU A 19 -4.04 -26.46 -0.67
N GLY A 20 -4.37 -26.55 0.62
CA GLY A 20 -5.42 -27.42 1.14
C GLY A 20 -6.81 -27.08 0.61
N LEU A 21 -7.15 -25.79 0.52
CA LEU A 21 -8.40 -25.33 -0.08
C LEU A 21 -8.46 -25.67 -1.57
N ILE A 22 -7.37 -25.49 -2.31
CA ILE A 22 -7.31 -25.87 -3.73
C ILE A 22 -7.53 -27.38 -3.89
N ILE A 23 -6.79 -28.19 -3.14
CA ILE A 23 -6.92 -29.65 -3.18
C ILE A 23 -8.34 -30.07 -2.84
N LEU A 24 -8.95 -29.50 -1.79
CA LEU A 24 -10.31 -29.82 -1.40
C LEU A 24 -11.32 -29.51 -2.51
N ASN A 25 -11.22 -28.35 -3.16
CA ASN A 25 -12.07 -27.98 -4.29
C ASN A 25 -11.90 -28.93 -5.49
N LEU A 26 -10.66 -29.32 -5.80
CA LEU A 26 -10.37 -30.30 -6.84
C LEU A 26 -10.97 -31.67 -6.51
N LEU A 27 -10.86 -32.12 -5.25
CA LEU A 27 -11.42 -33.40 -4.80
C LEU A 27 -12.95 -33.42 -4.85
N VAL A 28 -13.61 -32.34 -4.43
CA VAL A 28 -15.08 -32.22 -4.50
C VAL A 28 -15.57 -32.22 -5.95
N TYR A 29 -14.85 -31.51 -6.85
CA TYR A 29 -15.20 -31.53 -8.26
C TYR A 29 -14.95 -32.90 -8.91
N LEU A 30 -13.83 -33.54 -8.59
CA LEU A 30 -13.48 -34.86 -9.11
C LEU A 30 -14.43 -35.94 -8.60
N SER A 31 -14.85 -35.89 -7.33
CA SER A 31 -15.81 -36.84 -6.78
C SER A 31 -17.17 -36.75 -7.48
N ALA A 32 -17.64 -35.54 -7.79
CA ALA A 32 -18.85 -35.33 -8.58
C ALA A 32 -18.70 -35.87 -10.01
N LEU A 33 -17.53 -35.67 -10.64
CA LEU A 33 -17.24 -36.15 -11.99
C LEU A 33 -17.16 -37.68 -12.07
N VAL A 34 -16.47 -38.31 -11.11
CA VAL A 34 -16.39 -39.78 -11.00
C VAL A 34 -17.76 -40.37 -10.63
N GLY A 35 -18.51 -39.73 -9.73
CA GLY A 35 -19.85 -40.17 -9.34
C GLY A 35 -20.81 -40.24 -10.52
N GLU A 36 -20.76 -39.26 -11.42
CA GLU A 36 -21.55 -39.26 -12.66
C GLU A 36 -21.06 -40.30 -13.66
N ALA A 37 -19.75 -40.44 -13.85
CA ALA A 37 -19.19 -41.48 -14.72
C ALA A 37 -19.58 -42.91 -14.27
N LEU A 38 -19.78 -43.11 -12.96
CA LEU A 38 -20.24 -44.36 -12.37
C LEU A 38 -21.77 -44.50 -12.31
N GLY A 39 -22.53 -43.51 -12.79
CA GLY A 39 -24.00 -43.50 -12.74
C GLY A 39 -24.60 -43.40 -11.33
N ARG A 40 -23.81 -42.96 -10.34
CA ARG A 40 -24.23 -42.87 -8.92
C ARG A 40 -24.75 -41.50 -8.53
N ILE A 41 -24.32 -40.46 -9.23
CA ILE A 41 -24.61 -39.06 -8.92
C ILE A 41 -24.92 -38.32 -10.22
N ASP A 42 -26.00 -37.55 -10.27
CA ASP A 42 -26.17 -36.51 -11.28
C ASP A 42 -25.48 -35.23 -10.77
N ARG A 43 -24.50 -34.70 -11.52
CA ARG A 43 -23.76 -33.50 -11.10
C ARG A 43 -24.65 -32.26 -10.97
N SER A 44 -25.70 -32.16 -11.77
CA SER A 44 -26.66 -31.06 -11.68
C SER A 44 -27.48 -31.16 -10.40
N ALA A 45 -27.93 -32.37 -10.05
CA ALA A 45 -28.63 -32.63 -8.79
C ALA A 45 -27.71 -32.41 -7.58
N PHE A 46 -26.45 -32.86 -7.64
CA PHE A 46 -25.45 -32.64 -6.59
C PHE A 46 -25.14 -31.16 -6.36
N ALA A 47 -24.96 -30.41 -7.45
CA ALA A 47 -24.77 -28.97 -7.39
C ALA A 47 -26.01 -28.25 -6.83
N SER A 48 -27.22 -28.72 -7.16
CA SER A 48 -28.47 -28.15 -6.65
C SER A 48 -28.65 -28.45 -5.15
N TRP A 49 -28.34 -29.67 -4.71
CA TRP A 49 -28.43 -30.07 -3.30
C TRP A 49 -27.58 -29.19 -2.37
N GLY A 50 -26.37 -28.83 -2.79
CA GLY A 50 -25.46 -28.04 -1.98
C GLY A 50 -25.33 -26.57 -2.36
N HIS A 51 -26.12 -26.07 -3.33
CA HIS A 51 -26.14 -24.64 -3.62
C HIS A 51 -26.67 -23.87 -2.42
N LEU A 52 -26.40 -22.57 -2.38
CA LEU A 52 -27.02 -21.70 -1.40
C LEU A 52 -28.17 -20.94 -2.08
N SER A 53 -29.40 -21.15 -1.61
CA SER A 53 -30.59 -20.50 -2.16
C SER A 53 -31.48 -19.98 -1.03
N ARG A 54 -32.36 -19.01 -1.34
CA ARG A 54 -33.31 -18.47 -0.36
C ARG A 54 -34.46 -19.45 -0.06
N GLY A 55 -34.84 -20.28 -1.05
CA GLY A 55 -35.99 -21.18 -0.95
C GLY A 55 -35.69 -22.50 -0.23
N GLU A 56 -34.45 -22.99 -0.31
CA GLU A 56 -34.02 -24.30 0.22
C GLU A 56 -32.80 -24.12 1.12
N PHE A 57 -32.85 -23.12 2.02
CA PHE A 57 -31.73 -22.76 2.87
C PHE A 57 -31.50 -23.77 3.99
N GLU A 58 -30.29 -24.31 4.04
CA GLU A 58 -29.79 -25.13 5.13
C GLU A 58 -28.49 -24.53 5.70
N PRO A 59 -28.29 -24.47 7.04
CA PRO A 59 -27.14 -23.76 7.63
C PRO A 59 -25.75 -24.24 7.14
N PHE A 60 -25.60 -25.53 6.83
CA PHE A 60 -24.33 -26.06 6.32
C PHE A 60 -23.99 -25.52 4.92
N GLN A 61 -25.00 -25.12 4.13
CA GLN A 61 -24.82 -24.57 2.79
C GLN A 61 -24.02 -23.28 2.82
N LEU A 62 -23.99 -22.52 3.93
CA LEU A 62 -23.16 -21.32 4.07
C LEU A 62 -21.65 -21.62 3.89
N ILE A 63 -21.25 -22.87 4.13
CA ILE A 63 -19.88 -23.33 3.99
C ILE A 63 -19.72 -24.20 2.74
N THR A 64 -20.61 -25.18 2.53
CA THR A 64 -20.41 -26.18 1.47
C THR A 64 -20.56 -25.61 0.06
N TYR A 65 -21.41 -24.59 -0.15
CA TYR A 65 -21.60 -23.97 -1.47
C TYR A 65 -20.30 -23.39 -2.03
N GLN A 66 -19.38 -22.98 -1.14
CA GLN A 66 -18.08 -22.40 -1.49
C GLN A 66 -17.16 -23.42 -2.18
N PHE A 67 -17.44 -24.72 -2.06
CA PHE A 67 -16.62 -25.80 -2.61
C PHE A 67 -17.21 -26.44 -3.87
N LEU A 68 -18.46 -26.13 -4.18
CA LEU A 68 -19.15 -26.63 -5.36
C LEU A 68 -18.87 -25.72 -6.55
N HIS A 69 -18.78 -26.30 -7.76
CA HIS A 69 -18.45 -25.55 -8.98
C HIS A 69 -19.41 -25.92 -10.11
N ASP A 70 -19.45 -25.10 -11.16
CA ASP A 70 -20.39 -25.29 -12.27
C ASP A 70 -20.19 -26.66 -12.91
N PRO A 71 -21.20 -27.54 -12.93
CA PRO A 71 -21.07 -28.87 -13.52
C PRO A 71 -20.86 -28.84 -15.04
N ARG A 72 -21.14 -27.72 -15.70
CA ARG A 72 -21.09 -27.60 -17.17
C ARG A 72 -19.70 -27.29 -17.72
N GLY A 73 -18.73 -26.95 -16.86
CA GLY A 73 -17.39 -26.65 -17.34
C GLY A 73 -16.33 -26.43 -16.26
N ILE A 74 -15.13 -26.94 -16.51
CA ILE A 74 -13.98 -26.80 -15.62
C ILE A 74 -13.47 -25.35 -15.49
N GLY A 75 -13.85 -24.46 -16.42
CA GLY A 75 -13.40 -23.07 -16.43
C GLY A 75 -13.70 -22.34 -15.13
N HIS A 76 -14.91 -22.52 -14.56
CA HIS A 76 -15.28 -21.88 -13.28
C HIS A 76 -14.32 -22.30 -12.15
N LEU A 77 -14.03 -23.60 -12.03
CA LEU A 77 -13.07 -24.12 -11.06
C LEU A 77 -11.65 -23.61 -11.33
N ALA A 78 -11.18 -23.71 -12.58
CA ALA A 78 -9.82 -23.32 -12.95
C ALA A 78 -9.52 -21.85 -12.63
N PHE A 79 -10.45 -20.94 -12.93
CA PHE A 79 -10.31 -19.52 -12.60
C PHE A 79 -10.32 -19.26 -11.09
N ASN A 80 -11.21 -19.92 -10.34
CA ASN A 80 -11.22 -19.79 -8.88
C ASN A 80 -9.90 -20.26 -8.26
N MET A 81 -9.39 -21.42 -8.68
CA MET A 81 -8.14 -21.96 -8.15
C MET A 81 -6.94 -21.09 -8.53
N LEU A 82 -6.94 -20.51 -9.74
CA LEU A 82 -5.90 -19.58 -10.17
C LEU A 82 -5.88 -18.33 -9.28
N PHE A 83 -7.03 -17.69 -9.06
CA PHE A 83 -7.09 -16.50 -8.19
C PHE A 83 -6.75 -16.84 -6.74
N LEU A 84 -7.26 -17.97 -6.23
CA LEU A 84 -6.93 -18.46 -4.90
C LEU A 84 -5.42 -18.67 -4.75
N TRP A 85 -4.73 -19.24 -5.74
CA TRP A 85 -3.28 -19.41 -5.71
C TRP A 85 -2.53 -18.07 -5.78
N VAL A 86 -2.88 -17.20 -6.73
CA VAL A 86 -2.14 -15.94 -6.97
C VAL A 86 -2.22 -14.99 -5.78
N PHE A 87 -3.38 -14.91 -5.13
CA PHE A 87 -3.63 -13.96 -4.04
C PHE A 87 -3.56 -14.63 -2.65
N GLY A 88 -3.95 -15.89 -2.53
CA GLY A 88 -4.07 -16.63 -1.27
C GLY A 88 -2.76 -16.72 -0.51
N CYS A 89 -1.68 -17.09 -1.20
CA CYS A 89 -0.37 -17.30 -0.59
C CYS A 89 0.13 -16.08 0.19
N ALA A 90 -0.02 -14.88 -0.38
CA ALA A 90 0.43 -13.64 0.27
C ALA A 90 -0.46 -13.23 1.46
N VAL A 91 -1.76 -13.48 1.37
CA VAL A 91 -2.71 -13.15 2.45
C VAL A 91 -2.60 -14.18 3.59
N GLU A 92 -2.43 -15.46 3.28
CA GLU A 92 -2.17 -16.51 4.27
C GLU A 92 -0.88 -16.25 5.04
N ASP A 93 0.21 -15.89 4.36
CA ASP A 93 1.47 -15.52 5.01
C ASP A 93 1.30 -14.33 5.96
N ARG A 94 0.36 -13.44 5.63
CA ARG A 94 0.10 -12.21 6.37
C ARG A 94 -0.81 -12.38 7.58
N LEU A 95 -1.88 -13.15 7.44
CA LEU A 95 -2.86 -13.40 8.50
C LEU A 95 -2.50 -14.59 9.38
N GLY A 96 -1.65 -15.49 8.87
CA GLY A 96 -1.43 -16.82 9.43
C GLY A 96 -2.52 -17.81 9.02
N ARG A 97 -2.22 -19.10 9.14
CA ARG A 97 -3.02 -20.22 8.61
C ARG A 97 -4.45 -20.25 9.13
N LEU A 98 -4.64 -20.28 10.46
CA LEU A 98 -5.96 -20.41 11.06
C LEU A 98 -6.83 -19.18 10.78
N SER A 99 -6.27 -17.99 10.98
CA SER A 99 -6.97 -16.72 10.70
C SER A 99 -7.36 -16.61 9.24
N PHE A 100 -6.49 -17.01 8.31
CA PHE A 100 -6.79 -17.05 6.88
C PHE A 100 -7.92 -18.02 6.55
N LEU A 101 -7.91 -19.23 7.12
CA LEU A 101 -8.98 -20.22 6.91
C LEU A 101 -10.34 -19.66 7.39
N MET A 102 -10.39 -19.12 8.61
CA MET A 102 -11.62 -18.54 9.16
C MET A 102 -12.07 -17.33 8.34
N PHE A 103 -11.14 -16.45 7.96
CA PHE A 103 -11.41 -15.31 7.09
C PHE A 103 -12.02 -15.72 5.75
N TYR A 104 -11.47 -16.77 5.11
CA TYR A 104 -11.97 -17.28 3.84
C TYR A 104 -13.40 -17.83 3.97
N LEU A 105 -13.64 -18.69 4.97
CA LEU A 105 -14.93 -19.34 5.18
C LEU A 105 -16.03 -18.35 5.60
N ILE A 106 -15.72 -17.43 6.51
CA ILE A 106 -16.64 -16.38 6.96
C ILE A 106 -16.93 -15.42 5.81
N GLY A 107 -15.91 -15.03 5.04
CA GLY A 107 -16.08 -14.16 3.88
C GLY A 107 -17.01 -14.75 2.83
N GLY A 108 -16.87 -16.05 2.57
CA GLY A 108 -17.82 -16.79 1.74
C GLY A 108 -19.22 -16.81 2.32
N ALA A 109 -19.38 -17.06 3.62
CA ALA A 109 -20.71 -17.03 4.24
C ALA A 109 -21.37 -15.64 4.11
N VAL A 110 -20.63 -14.55 4.37
CA VAL A 110 -21.12 -13.16 4.22
C VAL A 110 -21.51 -12.88 2.77
N ALA A 111 -20.67 -13.27 1.80
CA ALA A 111 -20.95 -13.11 0.38
C ALA A 111 -22.22 -13.86 -0.05
N GLY A 112 -22.39 -15.10 0.43
CA GLY A 112 -23.54 -15.94 0.15
C GLY A 112 -24.83 -15.37 0.73
N ILE A 113 -24.80 -14.94 2.00
CA ILE A 113 -25.92 -14.30 2.68
C ILE A 113 -26.35 -13.03 1.94
N ALA A 114 -25.38 -12.17 1.56
CA ALA A 114 -25.68 -10.96 0.82
C ALA A 114 -26.33 -11.26 -0.54
N HIS A 115 -25.89 -12.33 -1.23
CA HIS A 115 -26.48 -12.74 -2.50
C HIS A 115 -27.93 -13.19 -2.33
N ILE A 116 -28.21 -14.18 -1.46
CA ILE A 116 -29.56 -14.72 -1.30
C ILE A 116 -30.56 -13.73 -0.69
N ALA A 117 -30.06 -12.71 0.02
CA ALA A 117 -30.89 -11.62 0.53
C ALA A 117 -31.40 -10.70 -0.59
N LEU A 118 -30.62 -10.53 -1.67
CA LEU A 118 -30.88 -9.55 -2.73
C LEU A 118 -31.25 -10.16 -4.08
N GLN A 119 -30.94 -11.44 -4.29
CA GLN A 119 -31.16 -12.16 -5.53
C GLN A 119 -31.88 -13.49 -5.25
N PRO A 120 -32.92 -13.83 -6.02
CA PRO A 120 -33.63 -15.09 -5.87
C PRO A 120 -32.86 -16.28 -6.45
N SER A 121 -31.87 -16.03 -7.31
CA SER A 121 -31.03 -17.06 -7.92
C SER A 121 -30.15 -17.76 -6.88
N PRO A 122 -29.93 -19.08 -7.00
CA PRO A 122 -28.97 -19.78 -6.16
C PRO A 122 -27.53 -19.37 -6.48
N VAL A 123 -26.64 -19.50 -5.49
CA VAL A 123 -25.21 -19.26 -5.64
C VAL A 123 -24.41 -20.53 -5.37
N ILE A 124 -23.36 -20.71 -6.16
CA ILE A 124 -22.41 -21.82 -6.13
C ILE A 124 -21.01 -21.29 -6.44
N GLY A 125 -19.99 -21.80 -5.75
CA GLY A 125 -18.59 -21.48 -6.06
C GLY A 125 -17.85 -20.74 -4.97
N ALA A 126 -16.52 -20.94 -4.99
CA ALA A 126 -15.53 -20.27 -4.15
C ALA A 126 -15.41 -18.75 -4.42
N SER A 127 -16.04 -18.25 -5.49
CA SER A 127 -15.80 -16.93 -6.03
C SER A 127 -16.14 -15.78 -5.06
N GLY A 128 -17.15 -15.94 -4.20
CA GLY A 128 -17.45 -14.98 -3.12
C GLY A 128 -16.32 -14.90 -2.07
N SER A 129 -15.80 -16.05 -1.64
CA SER A 129 -14.67 -16.14 -0.71
C SER A 129 -13.38 -15.59 -1.34
N ILE A 130 -13.18 -15.83 -2.64
CA ILE A 130 -12.04 -15.30 -3.41
C ILE A 130 -12.16 -13.78 -3.64
N ALA A 131 -13.37 -13.26 -3.83
CA ALA A 131 -13.61 -11.82 -3.83
C ALA A 131 -13.25 -11.21 -2.46
N GLY A 132 -13.61 -11.89 -1.36
CA GLY A 132 -13.12 -11.59 -0.01
C GLY A 132 -11.60 -11.56 0.08
N LEU A 133 -10.94 -12.63 -0.37
CA LEU A 133 -9.48 -12.73 -0.41
C LEU A 133 -8.82 -11.58 -1.17
N THR A 134 -9.32 -11.25 -2.36
CA THR A 134 -8.77 -10.19 -3.21
C THR A 134 -9.07 -8.80 -2.65
N GLY A 135 -10.22 -8.57 -2.04
CA GLY A 135 -10.50 -7.38 -1.23
C GLY A 135 -9.50 -7.21 -0.09
N ALA A 136 -9.19 -8.29 0.63
CA ALA A 136 -8.17 -8.30 1.67
C ALA A 136 -6.78 -7.97 1.11
N PHE A 137 -6.42 -8.60 -0.01
CA PHE A 137 -5.16 -8.36 -0.70
C PHE A 137 -5.01 -6.88 -1.06
N LEU A 138 -6.09 -6.23 -1.51
CA LEU A 138 -6.08 -4.80 -1.82
C LEU A 138 -5.83 -3.93 -0.58
N ALA A 139 -6.38 -4.26 0.58
CA ALA A 139 -6.12 -3.53 1.82
C ALA A 139 -4.69 -3.75 2.35
N LEU A 140 -4.19 -4.98 2.26
CA LEU A 140 -2.87 -5.37 2.77
C LEU A 140 -1.73 -4.94 1.84
N PHE A 141 -1.94 -4.99 0.53
CA PHE A 141 -0.90 -4.84 -0.49
C PHE A 141 -1.31 -3.98 -1.70
N PRO A 142 -1.88 -2.77 -1.50
CA PRO A 142 -2.47 -1.99 -2.60
C PRO A 142 -1.49 -1.59 -3.71
N ARG A 143 -0.18 -1.52 -3.39
CA ARG A 143 0.89 -1.18 -4.36
C ARG A 143 1.60 -2.39 -4.96
N SER A 144 1.23 -3.61 -4.54
CA SER A 144 1.77 -4.84 -5.12
C SER A 144 1.48 -4.88 -6.62
N ARG A 145 2.38 -5.48 -7.41
CA ARG A 145 2.19 -5.64 -8.85
C ARG A 145 1.83 -7.08 -9.17
N ILE A 146 0.81 -7.23 -9.99
CA ILE A 146 0.32 -8.50 -10.51
C ILE A 146 0.84 -8.63 -11.93
N GLN A 147 1.51 -9.73 -12.23
CA GLN A 147 1.84 -10.09 -13.60
C GLN A 147 0.59 -10.69 -14.24
N VAL A 148 0.11 -10.04 -15.29
CA VAL A 148 -1.11 -10.40 -15.97
C VAL A 148 -0.75 -10.76 -17.41
N LEU A 149 -1.11 -11.97 -17.82
CA LEU A 149 -1.13 -12.33 -19.23
C LEU A 149 -2.37 -11.72 -19.86
N LEU A 150 -2.13 -10.80 -20.81
CA LEU A 150 -3.16 -10.21 -21.64
C LEU A 150 -3.18 -10.93 -22.98
N ILE A 151 -4.34 -11.47 -23.33
CA ILE A 151 -4.56 -12.18 -24.62
C ILE A 151 -5.47 -11.33 -25.55
N PHE A 152 -5.59 -10.02 -25.31
CA PHE A 152 -6.43 -9.12 -26.13
C PHE A 152 -5.57 -8.09 -26.87
N PHE A 153 -5.71 -8.02 -28.20
CA PHE A 153 -5.03 -7.12 -29.15
C PHE A 153 -3.49 -7.18 -29.19
N ILE A 154 -2.82 -7.28 -28.05
CA ILE A 154 -1.38 -7.48 -27.89
C ILE A 154 -1.18 -8.60 -26.88
N ILE A 155 -0.66 -9.74 -27.35
CA ILE A 155 -0.34 -10.87 -26.46
C ILE A 155 0.94 -10.53 -25.70
N GLY A 156 0.84 -10.43 -24.37
CA GLY A 156 1.99 -10.05 -23.54
C GLY A 156 1.75 -10.20 -22.05
N VAL A 157 2.84 -10.18 -21.29
CA VAL A 157 2.82 -10.19 -19.82
C VAL A 157 3.07 -8.79 -19.31
N TYR A 158 2.08 -8.22 -18.63
CA TYR A 158 2.13 -6.85 -18.12
C TYR A 158 2.12 -6.84 -16.60
N SER A 159 2.83 -5.87 -16.01
CA SER A 159 2.88 -5.70 -14.55
C SER A 159 1.91 -4.58 -14.12
N ILE A 160 0.74 -4.98 -13.64
CA ILE A 160 -0.35 -4.07 -13.28
C ILE A 160 -0.43 -3.92 -11.76
N PRO A 161 -0.49 -2.70 -11.19
CA PRO A 161 -0.71 -2.53 -9.76
C PRO A 161 -2.02 -3.17 -9.30
N ALA A 162 -2.01 -3.81 -8.13
CA ALA A 162 -3.14 -4.53 -7.56
C ALA A 162 -4.39 -3.67 -7.41
N LEU A 163 -4.20 -2.39 -7.03
CA LEU A 163 -5.28 -1.40 -7.00
C LEU A 163 -6.05 -1.30 -8.31
N TRP A 164 -5.35 -1.22 -9.44
CA TRP A 164 -5.98 -1.09 -10.75
C TRP A 164 -6.60 -2.41 -11.20
N PHE A 165 -5.90 -3.52 -11.01
CA PHE A 165 -6.41 -4.82 -11.42
C PHE A 165 -7.67 -5.22 -10.64
N ILE A 166 -7.59 -5.23 -9.30
CA ILE A 166 -8.71 -5.63 -8.44
C ILE A 166 -9.83 -4.60 -8.52
N GLY A 167 -9.49 -3.30 -8.54
CA GLY A 167 -10.47 -2.23 -8.70
C GLY A 167 -11.24 -2.30 -10.02
N PHE A 168 -10.59 -2.72 -11.11
CA PHE A 168 -11.25 -2.95 -12.40
C PHE A 168 -12.26 -4.09 -12.33
N PHE A 169 -11.91 -5.25 -11.75
CA PHE A 169 -12.84 -6.37 -11.59
C PHE A 169 -14.02 -6.02 -10.67
N PHE A 170 -13.75 -5.37 -9.54
CA PHE A 170 -14.79 -4.87 -8.65
C PHE A 170 -15.75 -3.92 -9.37
N LEU A 171 -15.22 -2.96 -10.14
CA LEU A 171 -16.03 -2.03 -10.91
C LEU A 171 -16.85 -2.74 -11.99
N LEU A 172 -16.28 -3.74 -12.68
CA LEU A 172 -17.02 -4.55 -13.65
C LEU A 172 -18.19 -5.29 -13.00
N ASP A 173 -18.01 -5.88 -11.81
CA ASP A 173 -19.09 -6.57 -11.09
C ASP A 173 -20.20 -5.59 -10.68
N VAL A 174 -19.83 -4.39 -10.21
CA VAL A 174 -20.80 -3.32 -9.93
C VAL A 174 -21.56 -2.93 -11.20
N LEU A 175 -20.86 -2.67 -12.31
CA LEU A 175 -21.48 -2.26 -13.57
C LEU A 175 -22.40 -3.35 -14.15
N ARG A 176 -21.99 -4.62 -14.08
CA ARG A 176 -22.80 -5.75 -14.55
C ARG A 176 -24.02 -5.97 -13.68
N GLN A 177 -23.87 -5.85 -12.36
CA GLN A 177 -25.00 -5.87 -11.44
C GLN A 177 -25.98 -4.73 -11.74
N THR A 178 -25.49 -3.52 -11.96
CA THR A 178 -26.32 -2.37 -12.32
C THR A 178 -27.01 -2.57 -13.69
N GLY A 179 -26.29 -3.05 -14.70
CA GLY A 179 -26.85 -3.34 -16.02
C GLY A 179 -27.95 -4.40 -15.99
N SER A 180 -27.82 -5.42 -15.13
CA SER A 180 -28.86 -6.42 -14.90
C SER A 180 -30.14 -5.81 -14.31
N LEU A 181 -30.07 -4.71 -13.57
CA LEU A 181 -31.25 -4.00 -13.06
C LEU A 181 -31.99 -3.22 -14.15
N PHE A 182 -31.33 -2.90 -15.26
CA PHE A 182 -31.90 -2.16 -16.40
C PHE A 182 -32.26 -3.05 -17.59
N GLY A 183 -32.51 -4.34 -17.36
CA GLY A 183 -32.96 -5.27 -18.40
C GLY A 183 -31.85 -5.86 -19.28
N GLY A 184 -30.57 -5.69 -18.90
CA GLY A 184 -29.48 -6.45 -19.50
C GLY A 184 -29.61 -7.95 -19.21
N SER A 185 -29.18 -8.81 -20.12
CA SER A 185 -29.18 -10.26 -19.95
C SER A 185 -28.52 -10.65 -18.62
N SER A 186 -29.27 -11.32 -17.75
CA SER A 186 -28.76 -11.82 -16.47
C SER A 186 -27.80 -12.99 -16.75
N ASP A 187 -26.50 -12.71 -16.70
CA ASP A 187 -25.49 -13.77 -16.72
C ASP A 187 -25.61 -14.59 -15.42
N ARG A 188 -25.24 -15.88 -15.43
CA ARG A 188 -25.37 -16.77 -14.25
C ARG A 188 -24.36 -16.45 -13.13
N VAL A 189 -23.69 -15.30 -13.20
CA VAL A 189 -22.61 -14.91 -12.30
C VAL A 189 -23.19 -14.15 -11.10
N ALA A 190 -22.83 -14.57 -9.90
CA ALA A 190 -23.31 -13.99 -8.65
C ALA A 190 -22.60 -12.67 -8.30
N TYR A 191 -22.79 -11.60 -9.08
CA TYR A 191 -22.09 -10.32 -8.91
C TYR A 191 -22.28 -9.72 -7.50
N ILE A 192 -23.47 -9.83 -6.89
CA ILE A 192 -23.70 -9.42 -5.49
C ILE A 192 -22.76 -10.15 -4.52
N ALA A 193 -22.54 -11.46 -4.72
CA ALA A 193 -21.65 -12.23 -3.85
C ALA A 193 -20.20 -11.72 -3.97
N HIS A 194 -19.77 -11.38 -5.18
CA HIS A 194 -18.43 -10.81 -5.42
C HIS A 194 -18.30 -9.45 -4.74
N ILE A 195 -19.23 -8.52 -4.99
CA ILE A 195 -19.22 -7.17 -4.40
C ILE A 195 -19.19 -7.27 -2.87
N ALA A 196 -20.06 -8.07 -2.26
CA ALA A 196 -20.09 -8.28 -0.82
C ALA A 196 -18.79 -8.89 -0.30
N GLY A 197 -18.22 -9.86 -1.03
CA GLY A 197 -16.91 -10.43 -0.75
C GLY A 197 -15.81 -9.37 -0.72
N TYR A 198 -15.63 -8.60 -1.80
CA TYR A 198 -14.61 -7.55 -1.87
C TYR A 198 -14.71 -6.56 -0.71
N LEU A 199 -15.94 -6.11 -0.39
CA LEU A 199 -16.18 -5.17 0.71
C LEU A 199 -15.84 -5.81 2.07
N TYR A 200 -16.34 -7.01 2.35
CA TYR A 200 -16.00 -7.76 3.56
C TYR A 200 -14.48 -7.85 3.72
N GLY A 201 -13.80 -8.32 2.67
CA GLY A 201 -12.39 -8.60 2.75
C GLY A 201 -11.54 -7.35 2.94
N PHE A 202 -11.86 -6.28 2.19
CA PHE A 202 -11.19 -5.01 2.31
C PHE A 202 -11.38 -4.41 3.70
N PHE A 203 -12.62 -4.31 4.18
CA PHE A 203 -12.91 -3.65 5.45
C PHE A 203 -12.42 -4.44 6.66
N LEU A 204 -12.54 -5.77 6.64
CA LEU A 204 -12.03 -6.59 7.75
C LEU A 204 -10.50 -6.53 7.80
N ALA A 205 -9.80 -6.67 6.66
CA ALA A 205 -8.34 -6.51 6.63
C ALA A 205 -7.90 -5.09 7.03
N PHE A 206 -8.63 -4.06 6.59
CA PHE A 206 -8.42 -2.68 7.03
C PHE A 206 -8.58 -2.53 8.54
N LEU A 207 -9.63 -3.11 9.13
CA LEU A 207 -9.89 -3.08 10.56
C LEU A 207 -8.78 -3.80 11.34
N LEU A 208 -8.33 -4.97 10.89
CA LEU A 208 -7.23 -5.72 11.50
C LEU A 208 -5.90 -4.93 11.48
N LEU A 209 -5.65 -4.15 10.42
CA LEU A 209 -4.53 -3.21 10.36
C LEU A 209 -4.76 -1.99 11.27
N ALA A 210 -5.99 -1.50 11.37
CA ALA A 210 -6.36 -0.35 12.19
C ALA A 210 -6.14 -0.66 13.68
N THR A 211 -6.59 -1.83 14.14
CA THR A 211 -6.46 -2.33 15.52
C THR A 211 -5.08 -2.89 15.84
N SER A 212 -4.18 -2.95 14.86
CA SER A 212 -2.81 -3.48 15.01
C SER A 212 -2.74 -4.98 15.38
N ILE A 213 -3.84 -5.71 15.25
CA ILE A 213 -3.86 -7.19 15.33
C ILE A 213 -2.93 -7.75 14.25
N VAL A 214 -3.00 -7.16 13.05
CA VAL A 214 -2.05 -7.40 11.96
C VAL A 214 -1.06 -6.25 11.96
N LYS A 215 0.22 -6.53 12.26
CA LYS A 215 1.30 -5.52 12.30
C LYS A 215 1.33 -4.71 11.01
N ARG A 216 1.34 -3.38 11.03
CA ARG A 216 1.37 -2.56 9.80
C ARG A 216 2.70 -2.73 9.04
N GLU A 217 2.66 -2.65 7.72
CA GLU A 217 3.85 -2.66 6.86
C GLU A 217 3.95 -1.34 6.08
N GLU A 218 5.15 -1.03 5.57
CA GLU A 218 5.41 0.22 4.85
C GLU A 218 4.57 0.43 3.58
N PHE A 219 3.94 -0.62 3.05
CA PHE A 219 3.21 -0.59 1.79
C PHE A 219 1.71 -0.90 1.92
N ASP A 220 1.16 -0.86 3.13
CA ASP A 220 -0.27 -1.11 3.37
C ASP A 220 -1.18 0.08 3.00
N VAL A 221 -2.50 -0.12 3.07
CA VAL A 221 -3.48 0.94 2.76
C VAL A 221 -3.33 2.19 3.63
N PHE A 222 -2.88 2.05 4.88
CA PHE A 222 -2.64 3.22 5.75
C PHE A 222 -1.45 4.04 5.27
N TYR A 223 -0.43 3.43 4.65
CA TYR A 223 0.61 4.17 3.94
C TYR A 223 0.03 5.03 2.82
N LEU A 224 -0.87 4.49 1.98
CA LEU A 224 -1.53 5.28 0.93
C LEU A 224 -2.34 6.44 1.51
N PHE A 225 -3.08 6.21 2.59
CA PHE A 225 -3.81 7.29 3.26
C PHE A 225 -2.90 8.35 3.88
N ARG A 226 -1.76 7.97 4.46
CA ARG A 226 -0.75 8.92 4.96
C ARG A 226 -0.13 9.70 3.80
N GLN A 227 0.20 9.03 2.70
CA GLN A 227 0.76 9.67 1.50
C GLN A 227 -0.25 10.61 0.83
N TRP A 228 -1.52 10.19 0.71
CA TRP A 228 -2.60 11.02 0.19
C TRP A 228 -2.86 12.21 1.11
N ARG A 229 -3.01 12.03 2.43
CA ARG A 229 -3.16 13.16 3.38
C ARG A 229 -1.96 14.12 3.32
N ARG A 230 -0.73 13.60 3.23
CA ARG A 230 0.47 14.44 3.00
C ARG A 230 0.33 15.21 1.69
N ARG A 231 -0.03 14.57 0.57
CA ARG A 231 -0.24 15.23 -0.74
C ARG A 231 -1.37 16.26 -0.73
N THR A 232 -2.47 15.99 -0.03
CA THR A 232 -3.62 16.90 0.09
C THR A 232 -3.28 18.08 1.00
N ALA A 233 -2.53 17.86 2.08
CA ALA A 233 -1.98 18.92 2.92
C ALA A 233 -0.93 19.77 2.16
N TYR A 234 -0.06 19.14 1.37
CA TYR A 234 0.85 19.84 0.46
C TYR A 234 0.08 20.65 -0.60
N ARG A 235 -1.01 20.10 -1.15
CA ARG A 235 -1.89 20.81 -2.09
C ARG A 235 -2.65 21.95 -1.42
N SER A 236 -3.12 21.83 -0.18
CA SER A 236 -3.81 22.92 0.52
C SER A 236 -2.85 24.06 0.87
N VAL A 237 -1.60 23.74 1.23
CA VAL A 237 -0.53 24.73 1.42
C VAL A 237 -0.12 25.38 0.10
N ALA A 238 0.02 24.59 -0.97
CA ALA A 238 0.29 25.11 -2.31
C ALA A 238 -0.86 25.96 -2.87
N LYS A 239 -2.12 25.59 -2.62
CA LYS A 239 -3.33 26.34 -3.02
C LYS A 239 -3.55 27.57 -2.16
N GLN A 240 -3.06 27.60 -0.92
CA GLN A 240 -2.95 28.84 -0.11
C GLN A 240 -1.88 29.79 -0.65
N GLN A 241 -0.86 29.29 -1.35
CA GLN A 241 0.18 30.10 -1.99
C GLN A 241 -0.14 30.50 -3.44
N THR A 242 -0.99 29.74 -4.15
CA THR A 242 -1.40 30.05 -5.54
C THR A 242 -2.82 30.65 -5.65
N GLY A 243 -3.71 30.40 -4.70
CA GLY A 243 -5.11 30.85 -4.70
C GLY A 243 -5.34 32.29 -4.20
N GLY A 244 -4.33 33.16 -4.31
CA GLY A 244 -4.43 34.56 -3.90
C GLY A 244 -3.80 35.57 -4.86
N ALA A 245 -3.24 35.14 -5.98
CA ALA A 245 -2.46 36.03 -6.85
C ALA A 245 -3.10 36.32 -8.23
N TRP A 246 -4.02 35.48 -8.74
CA TRP A 246 -4.50 35.62 -10.12
C TRP A 246 -6.02 35.49 -10.35
N GLU A 247 -6.85 35.30 -9.32
CA GLU A 247 -8.29 35.03 -9.51
C GLU A 247 -9.26 35.96 -8.75
N SER A 248 -8.78 37.04 -8.12
CA SER A 248 -9.62 38.03 -7.43
C SER A 248 -9.42 39.47 -7.90
N ALA A 249 -8.77 39.68 -9.06
CA ALA A 249 -8.57 41.01 -9.64
C ALA A 249 -9.73 41.50 -10.53
N SER A 250 -10.82 40.73 -10.66
CA SER A 250 -12.00 41.19 -11.39
C SER A 250 -13.28 40.70 -10.72
N ALA A 251 -14.15 41.67 -10.42
CA ALA A 251 -15.50 41.53 -9.88
C ALA A 251 -15.61 41.42 -8.34
N ASP A 252 -15.77 42.59 -7.74
CA ASP A 252 -16.79 42.91 -6.76
C ASP A 252 -16.76 42.19 -5.40
N SER A 253 -16.14 42.83 -4.41
CA SER A 253 -16.49 42.59 -2.99
C SER A 253 -16.23 43.83 -2.15
N THR A 254 -17.10 44.81 -2.32
CA THR A 254 -17.32 45.83 -1.28
C THR A 254 -18.06 45.19 -0.12
N LYS A 255 -17.36 44.55 0.83
CA LYS A 255 -17.69 44.51 2.28
C LYS A 255 -16.85 43.46 3.03
N GLN A 256 -16.41 43.89 4.22
CA GLN A 256 -15.83 43.11 5.32
C GLN A 256 -14.35 42.72 5.21
N ARG A 257 -13.49 43.73 5.30
CA ARG A 257 -12.09 43.55 5.72
C ARG A 257 -12.02 43.60 7.25
N LYS A 258 -12.06 42.44 7.90
CA LYS A 258 -11.68 42.28 9.32
C LYS A 258 -10.16 42.51 9.42
N LYS A 259 -9.75 43.41 10.32
CA LYS A 259 -8.36 43.80 10.60
C LYS A 259 -7.45 42.57 10.77
N THR A 260 -6.64 42.25 9.76
CA THR A 260 -5.38 41.55 9.93
C THR A 260 -4.27 42.59 9.94
N THR A 261 -3.56 42.66 11.06
CA THR A 261 -2.40 43.51 11.29
C THR A 261 -1.42 43.36 10.13
N ARG A 262 -1.13 44.46 9.44
CA ARG A 262 -0.19 44.52 8.32
C ARG A 262 1.20 44.16 8.85
N ALA A 263 1.72 43.00 8.44
CA ALA A 263 3.10 42.62 8.69
C ALA A 263 4.02 43.71 8.10
N ALA A 264 5.09 44.05 8.82
CA ALA A 264 6.10 44.99 8.36
C ALA A 264 6.67 44.55 6.99
N PRO A 265 7.04 45.48 6.10
CA PRO A 265 7.66 45.12 4.83
C PRO A 265 8.92 44.28 5.08
N LEU A 266 9.04 43.17 4.34
CA LEU A 266 10.20 42.28 4.41
C LEU A 266 11.47 43.05 4.04
N ASN A 267 12.56 42.80 4.77
CA ASN A 267 13.90 43.26 4.40
C ASN A 267 14.24 42.73 2.98
N GLU A 268 15.04 43.48 2.22
CA GLU A 268 15.59 43.07 0.93
C GLU A 268 16.26 41.68 1.01
N GLN A 269 17.00 41.40 2.08
CA GLN A 269 17.60 40.08 2.33
C GLN A 269 16.55 38.98 2.52
N GLN A 270 15.47 39.25 3.26
CA GLN A 270 14.38 38.29 3.47
C GLN A 270 13.61 38.01 2.17
N SER A 271 13.52 39.01 1.28
CA SER A 271 12.89 38.88 -0.04
C SER A 271 13.74 38.03 -0.99
N GLN A 272 15.07 38.22 -0.95
CA GLN A 272 16.02 37.37 -1.70
C GLN A 272 16.00 35.92 -1.19
N GLU A 273 16.01 35.70 0.13
CA GLU A 273 15.87 34.36 0.71
C GLU A 273 14.57 33.67 0.27
N ALA A 274 13.44 34.39 0.31
CA ALA A 274 12.15 33.85 -0.11
C ALA A 274 12.16 33.43 -1.58
N THR A 275 12.82 34.22 -2.43
CA THR A 275 12.99 33.92 -3.86
C THR A 275 13.78 32.64 -4.07
N ILE A 276 14.94 32.51 -3.42
CA ILE A 276 15.79 31.31 -3.54
C ILE A 276 15.10 30.08 -2.97
N ARG A 277 14.43 30.19 -1.82
CA ARG A 277 13.63 29.08 -1.23
C ARG A 277 12.51 28.61 -2.16
N SER A 278 11.88 29.54 -2.87
CA SER A 278 10.88 29.23 -3.90
C SER A 278 11.49 28.49 -5.09
N GLU A 279 12.64 28.95 -5.59
CA GLU A 279 13.37 28.28 -6.68
C GLU A 279 13.79 26.85 -6.30
N ILE A 280 14.40 26.66 -5.13
CA ILE A 280 14.77 25.33 -4.61
C ILE A 280 13.54 24.44 -4.56
N THR A 281 12.41 24.94 -4.04
CA THR A 281 11.16 24.18 -3.97
C THR A 281 10.66 23.77 -5.35
N ARG A 282 10.74 24.65 -6.33
CA ARG A 282 10.35 24.37 -7.72
C ARG A 282 11.24 23.30 -8.34
N LEU A 283 12.55 23.38 -8.15
CA LEU A 283 13.53 22.43 -8.69
C LEU A 283 13.39 21.03 -8.07
N LEU A 284 13.21 20.95 -6.75
CA LEU A 284 12.92 19.68 -6.06
C LEU A 284 11.61 19.04 -6.57
N THR A 285 10.59 19.86 -6.85
CA THR A 285 9.32 19.37 -7.42
C THR A 285 9.48 18.88 -8.85
N ALA A 286 10.38 19.49 -9.62
CA ALA A 286 10.76 19.06 -10.97
C ALA A 286 11.72 17.86 -10.99
N HIS A 287 12.09 17.32 -9.82
CA HIS A 287 13.10 16.26 -9.65
C HIS A 287 14.51 16.64 -10.14
N ASP A 288 14.82 17.93 -10.21
CA ASP A 288 16.16 18.44 -10.54
C ASP A 288 16.94 18.71 -9.24
N LEU A 289 17.45 17.63 -8.64
CA LEU A 289 18.21 17.66 -7.39
C LEU A 289 19.55 18.42 -7.51
N PRO A 290 20.37 18.25 -8.57
CA PRO A 290 21.63 18.98 -8.70
C PRO A 290 21.42 20.50 -8.81
N ALA A 291 20.44 20.96 -9.59
CA ALA A 291 20.15 22.39 -9.66
C ALA A 291 19.61 22.94 -8.33
N ALA A 292 18.79 22.15 -7.63
CA ALA A 292 18.29 22.51 -6.30
C ALA A 292 19.43 22.64 -5.28
N ALA A 293 20.40 21.71 -5.30
CA ALA A 293 21.60 21.75 -4.47
C ALA A 293 22.44 23.01 -4.73
N ASN A 294 22.65 23.38 -6.01
CA ASN A 294 23.32 24.62 -6.38
C ASN A 294 22.61 25.87 -5.86
N ARG A 295 21.28 25.92 -5.94
CA ARG A 295 20.51 27.05 -5.38
C ARG A 295 20.53 27.06 -3.85
N TYR A 296 20.62 25.90 -3.22
CA TYR A 296 20.76 25.80 -1.78
C TYR A 296 22.14 26.27 -1.29
N ARG A 297 23.23 26.08 -2.05
CA ARG A 297 24.53 26.73 -1.77
C ARG A 297 24.36 28.25 -1.70
N ALA A 298 23.74 28.85 -2.72
CA ALA A 298 23.46 30.29 -2.74
C ALA A 298 22.58 30.76 -1.57
N LEU A 299 21.64 29.93 -1.11
CA LEU A 299 20.85 30.23 0.10
C LEU A 299 21.74 30.28 1.35
N LEU A 300 22.67 29.34 1.49
CA LEU A 300 23.57 29.26 2.65
C LEU A 300 24.65 30.36 2.64
N ASP A 301 25.02 30.86 1.47
CA ASP A 301 25.91 32.02 1.31
C ASP A 301 25.23 33.31 1.78
N LEU A 302 23.92 33.45 1.52
CA LEU A 302 23.13 34.60 1.98
C LEU A 302 22.71 34.50 3.44
N ASN A 303 22.41 33.30 3.91
CA ASN A 303 22.00 33.01 5.27
C ASN A 303 22.54 31.66 5.72
N ALA A 304 23.55 31.70 6.59
CA ALA A 304 24.22 30.50 7.08
C ALA A 304 23.29 29.52 7.81
N SER A 305 22.13 29.97 8.29
CA SER A 305 21.08 29.17 8.95
C SER A 305 19.87 28.92 8.05
N GLY A 306 20.04 28.97 6.73
CA GLY A 306 18.99 28.78 5.72
C GLY A 306 18.39 27.37 5.69
N VAL A 307 17.55 27.04 6.67
CA VAL A 307 16.90 25.72 6.80
C VAL A 307 15.70 25.60 5.87
N MET A 308 15.63 24.51 5.11
CA MET A 308 14.45 24.11 4.31
C MET A 308 13.49 23.21 5.12
N PRO A 309 12.23 23.02 4.68
CA PRO A 309 11.33 22.05 5.28
C PRO A 309 11.98 20.65 5.38
N PRO A 310 11.70 19.85 6.43
CA PRO A 310 12.55 18.71 6.81
C PRO A 310 12.78 17.69 5.68
N ASP A 311 11.72 17.30 4.96
CA ASP A 311 11.83 16.35 3.84
C ASP A 311 12.75 16.92 2.73
N ARG A 312 12.60 18.21 2.39
CA ARG A 312 13.40 18.89 1.35
C ARG A 312 14.84 19.11 1.78
N GLN A 313 15.05 19.43 3.05
CA GLN A 313 16.37 19.57 3.64
C GLN A 313 17.15 18.25 3.55
N LEU A 314 16.45 17.13 3.78
CA LEU A 314 17.05 15.80 3.67
C LEU A 314 17.38 15.43 2.22
N ASP A 315 16.49 15.75 1.26
CA ASP A 315 16.76 15.54 -0.17
C ASP A 315 18.02 16.28 -0.62
N LEU A 316 18.20 17.53 -0.18
CA LEU A 316 19.39 18.34 -0.46
C LEU A 316 20.65 17.76 0.19
N ALA A 317 20.58 17.35 1.46
CA ALA A 317 21.71 16.74 2.15
C ALA A 317 22.19 15.45 1.47
N ASN A 318 21.26 14.58 1.07
CA ASN A 318 21.56 13.34 0.34
C ASN A 318 22.14 13.62 -1.05
N GLN A 319 21.69 14.69 -1.72
CA GLN A 319 22.26 15.10 -3.01
C GLN A 319 23.73 15.53 -2.88
N PHE A 320 24.08 16.33 -1.85
CA PHE A 320 25.48 16.68 -1.60
C PHE A 320 26.35 15.46 -1.29
N GLN A 321 25.81 14.49 -0.53
CA GLN A 321 26.51 13.24 -0.29
C GLN A 321 26.73 12.44 -1.59
N ALA A 322 25.75 12.42 -2.50
CA ALA A 322 25.87 11.76 -3.80
C ALA A 322 26.88 12.45 -4.73
N GLU A 323 27.07 13.77 -4.58
CA GLU A 323 28.10 14.56 -5.26
C GLU A 323 29.50 14.44 -4.60
N ASP A 324 29.64 13.63 -3.54
CA ASP A 324 30.83 13.52 -2.66
C ASP A 324 31.27 14.87 -2.03
N ASP A 325 30.37 15.86 -2.00
CA ASP A 325 30.54 17.14 -1.32
C ASP A 325 30.30 16.96 0.19
N THR A 326 31.32 16.41 0.84
CA THR A 326 31.28 15.96 2.24
C THR A 326 30.97 17.12 3.19
N GLU A 327 31.53 18.31 2.94
CA GLU A 327 31.35 19.47 3.81
C GLU A 327 29.92 19.99 3.74
N MET A 328 29.36 20.12 2.53
CA MET A 328 27.98 20.57 2.36
C MET A 328 26.97 19.54 2.84
N ALA A 329 27.24 18.24 2.63
CA ALA A 329 26.41 17.17 3.15
C ALA A 329 26.35 17.21 4.68
N ALA A 330 27.51 17.31 5.35
CA ALA A 330 27.59 17.40 6.81
C ALA A 330 26.83 18.64 7.33
N ARG A 331 27.07 19.81 6.72
CA ARG A 331 26.39 21.05 7.08
C ARG A 331 24.87 20.96 6.91
N ALA A 332 24.40 20.36 5.82
CA ALA A 332 22.97 20.20 5.54
C ALA A 332 22.30 19.23 6.54
N TYR A 333 22.99 18.15 6.94
CA TYR A 333 22.52 17.24 7.99
C TYR A 333 22.49 17.91 9.38
N GLU A 334 23.48 18.74 9.70
CA GLU A 334 23.50 19.49 10.96
C GLU A 334 22.33 20.46 11.07
N LEU A 335 22.07 21.22 10.00
CA LEU A 335 20.93 22.13 9.91
C LEU A 335 19.59 21.38 10.04
N PHE A 336 19.49 20.18 9.44
CA PHE A 336 18.32 19.31 9.60
C PHE A 336 18.13 18.87 11.06
N LEU A 337 19.18 18.40 11.73
CA LEU A 337 19.12 17.92 13.11
C LEU A 337 18.82 19.04 14.10
N GLY A 338 19.36 20.24 13.86
CA GLY A 338 19.09 21.43 14.66
C GLY A 338 17.64 21.89 14.56
N ALA A 339 17.09 21.91 13.34
CA ALA A 339 15.72 22.38 13.11
C ALA A 339 14.65 21.32 13.39
N SER A 340 14.97 20.03 13.28
CA SER A 340 14.00 18.93 13.35
C SER A 340 14.52 17.72 14.15
N PRO A 341 14.91 17.89 15.42
CA PRO A 341 15.53 16.84 16.22
C PRO A 341 14.61 15.64 16.54
N ARG A 342 13.29 15.84 16.43
CA ARG A 342 12.23 14.83 16.66
C ARG A 342 11.72 14.17 15.37
N HIS A 343 12.31 14.48 14.21
CA HIS A 343 11.90 13.87 12.95
C HIS A 343 12.12 12.33 12.98
N PRO A 344 11.26 11.51 12.37
CA PRO A 344 11.45 10.06 12.33
C PRO A 344 12.83 9.64 11.77
N ALA A 345 13.31 10.33 10.73
CA ALA A 345 14.63 10.08 10.13
C ALA A 345 15.81 10.62 10.97
N ALA A 346 15.59 11.27 12.11
CA ALA A 346 16.67 11.96 12.82
C ALA A 346 17.72 11.01 13.43
N ALA A 347 17.38 9.75 13.70
CA ALA A 347 18.36 8.75 14.15
C ALA A 347 19.27 8.31 12.99
N GLU A 348 18.69 8.08 11.81
CA GLU A 348 19.42 7.74 10.59
C GLU A 348 20.29 8.90 10.11
N VAL A 349 19.78 10.13 10.13
CA VAL A 349 20.57 11.33 9.78
C VAL A 349 21.78 11.51 10.71
N ARG A 350 21.64 11.23 12.02
CA ARG A 350 22.77 11.24 12.96
C ARG A 350 23.81 10.19 12.60
N LEU A 351 23.38 9.00 12.16
CA LEU A 351 24.27 7.94 11.73
C LEU A 351 25.01 8.30 10.42
N MET A 352 24.32 8.92 9.45
CA MET A 352 24.94 9.39 8.21
C MET A 352 25.94 10.53 8.46
N LEU A 353 25.58 11.49 9.31
CA LEU A 353 26.52 12.54 9.73
C LEU A 353 27.72 11.95 10.48
N ALA A 354 27.50 10.97 11.36
CA ALA A 354 28.59 10.29 12.05
C ALA A 354 29.53 9.57 11.09
N LEU A 355 29.01 8.92 10.05
CA LEU A 355 29.79 8.29 9.00
C LEU A 355 30.69 9.31 8.29
N LEU A 356 30.15 10.47 7.90
CA LEU A 356 30.94 11.55 7.28
C LEU A 356 32.01 12.07 8.26
N CYS A 357 31.66 12.27 9.53
CA CYS A 357 32.61 12.70 10.56
C CYS A 357 33.78 11.72 10.74
N VAL A 358 33.50 10.42 10.87
CA VAL A 358 34.51 9.39 11.14
C VAL A 358 35.39 9.10 9.93
N ARG A 359 34.78 8.94 8.74
CA ARG A 359 35.47 8.41 7.56
C ARG A 359 35.99 9.47 6.59
N LYS A 360 35.37 10.65 6.53
CA LYS A 360 35.68 11.67 5.53
C LYS A 360 36.24 12.96 6.14
N LEU A 361 35.73 13.40 7.28
CA LEU A 361 36.13 14.67 7.92
C LEU A 361 37.18 14.52 9.02
N GLY A 362 37.54 13.29 9.43
CA GLY A 362 38.49 13.04 10.52
C GLY A 362 38.00 13.48 11.91
N GLN A 363 36.73 13.85 12.06
CA GLN A 363 36.11 14.33 13.30
C GLN A 363 35.59 13.16 14.16
N LYS A 364 36.48 12.21 14.48
CA LYS A 364 36.14 10.98 15.21
C LYS A 364 35.38 11.21 16.53
N PRO A 365 35.77 12.14 17.43
CA PRO A 365 35.06 12.37 18.68
C PRO A 365 33.59 12.80 18.48
N ARG A 366 33.34 13.63 17.46
CA ARG A 366 32.01 14.11 17.10
C ARG A 366 31.14 12.99 16.53
N GLY A 367 31.72 12.12 15.70
CA GLY A 367 31.05 10.92 15.19
C GLY A 367 30.57 10.00 16.32
N VAL A 368 31.40 9.79 17.34
CA VAL A 368 31.04 8.97 18.52
C VAL A 368 29.85 9.56 19.28
N GLU A 369 29.82 10.87 19.49
CA GLU A 369 28.70 11.55 20.16
C GLU A 369 27.39 11.35 19.38
N LEU A 370 27.42 11.56 18.07
CA LEU A 370 26.25 11.39 17.20
C LEU A 370 25.72 9.95 17.23
N ILE A 371 26.60 8.96 17.22
CA ILE A 371 26.23 7.54 17.31
C ILE A 371 25.56 7.23 18.63
N ARG A 372 26.13 7.68 19.77
CA ARG A 372 25.56 7.45 21.10
C ARG A 372 24.14 8.01 21.23
N VAL A 373 23.88 9.18 20.63
CA VAL A 373 22.54 9.78 20.62
C VAL A 373 21.58 9.03 19.68
N ALA A 374 22.08 8.48 18.57
CA ALA A 374 21.26 7.76 17.59
C ALA A 374 20.88 6.35 18.06
N GLN A 375 21.81 5.64 18.71
CA GLN A 375 21.75 4.20 19.00
C GLN A 375 20.44 3.70 19.64
N PRO A 376 19.85 4.39 20.64
CA PRO A 376 18.59 3.94 21.26
C PRO A 376 17.39 3.95 20.33
N ARG A 377 17.47 4.69 19.21
CA ARG A 377 16.38 4.86 18.24
C ARG A 377 16.61 4.10 16.93
N LEU A 378 17.75 3.42 16.77
CA LEU A 378 18.02 2.57 15.60
C LEU A 378 17.30 1.23 15.76
N THR A 379 16.34 0.95 14.87
CA THR A 379 15.58 -0.31 14.87
C THR A 379 16.08 -1.31 13.83
N ASP A 380 16.78 -0.86 12.80
CA ASP A 380 17.32 -1.70 11.73
C ASP A 380 18.64 -2.38 12.19
N PRO A 381 18.75 -3.72 12.11
CA PRO A 381 19.98 -4.44 12.39
C PRO A 381 21.20 -3.93 11.62
N ALA A 382 21.06 -3.56 10.34
CA ALA A 382 22.16 -3.08 9.52
C ALA A 382 22.68 -1.70 10.00
N GLN A 383 21.77 -0.84 10.46
CA GLN A 383 22.14 0.46 11.02
C GLN A 383 22.87 0.31 12.36
N ARG A 384 22.50 -0.70 13.17
CA ARG A 384 23.20 -1.01 14.43
C ARG A 384 24.60 -1.56 14.19
N GLU A 385 24.75 -2.44 13.20
CA GLU A 385 26.05 -2.96 12.78
C GLU A 385 26.96 -1.84 12.27
N LEU A 386 26.43 -0.96 11.41
CA LEU A 386 27.16 0.21 10.94
C LEU A 386 27.59 1.14 12.09
N ALA A 387 26.69 1.38 13.05
CA ALA A 387 27.00 2.18 14.24
C ALA A 387 28.13 1.57 15.08
N ALA A 388 28.12 0.23 15.27
CA ALA A 388 29.17 -0.48 15.99
C ALA A 388 30.53 -0.39 15.25
N ALA A 389 30.53 -0.62 13.93
CA ALA A 389 31.74 -0.51 13.12
C ALA A 389 32.35 0.91 13.15
N LEU A 390 31.51 1.95 13.09
CA LEU A 390 31.98 3.33 13.19
C LEU A 390 32.54 3.68 14.57
N LEU A 391 32.02 3.10 15.66
CA LEU A 391 32.58 3.26 17.01
C LEU A 391 33.97 2.61 17.12
N GLU A 392 34.13 1.42 16.55
CA GLU A 392 35.40 0.71 16.50
C GLU A 392 36.45 1.49 15.69
N GLU A 393 36.09 1.97 14.49
CA GLU A 393 36.94 2.82 13.64
C GLU A 393 37.34 4.14 14.33
N ALA A 394 36.45 4.67 15.17
CA ALA A 394 36.70 5.87 15.96
C ALA A 394 37.53 5.61 17.24
N GLY A 395 37.82 4.35 17.58
CA GLY A 395 38.56 3.98 18.78
C GLY A 395 37.76 4.09 20.08
N ALA A 396 36.43 4.02 20.01
CA ALA A 396 35.54 4.07 21.17
C ALA A 396 34.94 2.69 21.46
N PRO A 397 34.92 2.22 22.72
CA PRO A 397 34.30 0.93 23.05
C PRO A 397 32.80 0.96 22.75
N GLY A 398 32.31 -0.09 22.08
CA GLY A 398 30.89 -0.28 21.80
C GLY A 398 30.09 -0.40 23.10
N VAL A 399 28.94 0.26 23.17
CA VAL A 399 27.97 0.06 24.26
C VAL A 399 27.31 -1.30 24.02
N GLU A 400 27.45 -2.23 24.98
CA GLU A 400 26.76 -3.52 24.95
C GLU A 400 25.25 -3.33 24.73
N PRO A 401 24.58 -4.18 23.93
CA PRO A 401 23.14 -4.10 23.76
C PRO A 401 22.46 -4.33 25.11
N PRO A 402 21.38 -3.58 25.44
CA PRO A 402 20.62 -3.86 26.65
C PRO A 402 20.07 -5.29 26.58
N SER A 403 20.36 -6.07 27.62
CA SER A 403 19.94 -7.45 27.85
C SER A 403 18.42 -7.62 27.81
#